data_AF-A0A8J3XF47-F1
#
_entry.id   AF-A0A8J3XF47-F1
#
_cell.length_a   1.000
_cell.length_b   1.000
_cell.length_c   1.000
_cell.angle_alpha   90.00
_cell.angle_beta   90.00
_cell.angle_gamma   90.00
#
_symmetry.space_group_name_H-M   'P 1'
#
loop_
_entity.id
_entity.type
_entity.pdbx_description
1 polymer ?
#
loop_
_entity_poly.entity_id
_entity_poly.type
_entity_poly.pdbx_seq_one_letter_code
_entity_poly.pdbx_strand_id
1 'polypeptide(L)'
;MNDPLENVDRPLPEAGSSVIRTLFANREAEEACRFLLERRDDPPTMAEWLERSRQVLGKANVHSQRRLRDVRDQFIVTSYRRTGDGEWVYRIDGWSSTPATDKGHRISPKLEAEVFTLRGRFCAMCGAGPDEAKLQIDHIVPRSWGGKTELGNLEPLCQKHNNGKKAFFQTLNPYSDALAAALGRPNPWERIGELLKAFAERGEHTPAELLPVAAKDTHRGDPKKRLRELRFVLGWDIVAHRVKDNGVTEVTYELRSWKPWPAEGASEAVNRYERERKSRKAAQADSDEA
;
A
#
# COMPACT_ATOMS: atom_id res chain seq x y z
N MET A 1 2.89 3.81 -14.70
CA MET A 1 3.92 2.78 -14.80
C MET A 1 5.16 3.35 -14.15
N ASN A 2 5.45 2.90 -12.93
CA ASN A 2 6.76 3.01 -12.29
C ASN A 2 7.00 1.63 -11.71
N ASP A 3 8.06 0.99 -12.18
CA ASP A 3 8.50 -0.34 -11.78
C ASP A 3 9.06 -0.27 -10.34
N PRO A 4 8.60 -1.11 -9.39
CA PRO A 4 9.12 -1.12 -8.02
C PRO A 4 10.60 -1.53 -7.90
N LEU A 5 11.20 -2.11 -8.95
CA LEU A 5 12.59 -2.57 -8.96
C LEU A 5 13.60 -1.56 -9.55
N GLU A 6 13.15 -0.40 -10.06
CA GLU A 6 14.05 0.60 -10.68
C GLU A 6 14.80 1.52 -9.69
N ASN A 7 14.48 1.50 -8.40
CA ASN A 7 15.04 2.49 -7.46
C ASN A 7 16.45 2.18 -6.92
N VAL A 8 17.07 1.06 -7.32
CA VAL A 8 18.41 0.71 -6.85
C VAL A 8 19.52 1.40 -7.66
N ASP A 9 19.23 1.87 -8.88
CA ASP A 9 20.23 2.49 -9.78
C ASP A 9 19.87 3.91 -10.24
N ARG A 10 18.88 4.56 -9.63
CA ARG A 10 18.51 5.93 -9.99
C ARG A 10 19.57 6.93 -9.50
N PRO A 11 20.30 7.65 -10.38
CA PRO A 11 21.29 8.63 -9.94
C PRO A 11 20.61 9.78 -9.19
N LEU A 12 21.31 10.32 -8.18
CA LEU A 12 20.89 11.52 -7.48
C LEU A 12 20.90 12.72 -8.44
N PRO A 13 19.96 13.67 -8.30
CA PRO A 13 19.94 14.85 -9.14
C PRO A 13 21.13 15.76 -8.80
N GLU A 14 21.70 16.41 -9.81
CA GLU A 14 22.67 17.49 -9.59
C GLU A 14 22.03 18.66 -8.83
N ALA A 15 22.78 19.31 -7.95
CA ALA A 15 22.25 20.37 -7.09
C ALA A 15 21.68 21.59 -7.85
N GLY A 16 22.19 21.85 -9.06
CA GLY A 16 21.69 22.90 -9.95
C GLY A 16 20.48 22.51 -10.79
N SER A 17 20.05 21.24 -10.75
CA SER A 17 19.03 20.70 -11.65
C SER A 17 17.65 21.28 -11.40
N SER A 18 16.92 21.56 -12.48
CA SER A 18 15.52 21.99 -12.45
C SER A 18 14.60 20.92 -11.85
N VAL A 19 15.02 19.65 -11.84
CA VAL A 19 14.29 18.53 -11.22
C VAL A 19 14.04 18.78 -9.74
N ILE A 20 14.96 19.42 -9.01
CA ILE A 20 14.80 19.71 -7.58
C ILE A 20 13.56 20.61 -7.35
N ARG A 21 13.30 21.56 -8.24
CA ARG A 21 12.13 22.46 -8.15
C ARG A 21 10.81 21.70 -8.26
N THR A 22 10.80 20.57 -8.97
CA THR A 22 9.60 19.73 -9.10
C THR A 22 9.35 18.85 -7.88
N LEU A 23 10.36 18.64 -7.01
CA LEU A 23 10.25 17.78 -5.83
C LEU A 23 9.71 18.50 -4.59
N PHE A 24 9.82 19.83 -4.54
CA PHE A 24 9.51 20.62 -3.35
C PHE A 24 8.54 21.76 -3.66
N ALA A 25 7.42 21.83 -2.91
CA ALA A 25 6.42 22.88 -3.07
C ALA A 25 6.85 24.25 -2.52
N ASN A 26 8.00 24.33 -1.84
CA ASN A 26 8.46 25.56 -1.21
C ASN A 26 9.97 25.77 -1.40
N ARG A 27 10.35 27.03 -1.58
CA ARG A 27 11.72 27.46 -1.87
C ARG A 27 12.72 27.17 -0.75
N GLU A 28 12.25 27.11 0.50
CA GLU A 28 13.09 26.78 1.65
C GLU A 28 13.53 25.31 1.68
N ALA A 29 12.62 24.39 1.33
CA ALA A 29 12.92 22.96 1.21
C ALA A 29 13.71 22.63 -0.07
N GLU A 30 13.45 23.38 -1.15
CA GLU A 30 14.26 23.32 -2.37
C GLU A 30 15.72 23.70 -2.08
N GLU A 31 15.95 24.85 -1.43
CA GLU A 31 17.31 25.30 -1.09
C GLU A 31 18.00 24.36 -0.10
N ALA A 32 17.25 23.81 0.85
CA ALA A 32 17.73 22.78 1.76
C ALA A 32 18.26 21.55 1.02
N CYS A 33 17.47 21.02 0.08
CA CYS A 33 17.88 19.87 -0.73
C CYS A 33 19.13 20.21 -1.56
N ARG A 34 19.11 21.36 -2.24
CA ARG A 34 20.26 21.85 -3.01
C ARG A 34 21.52 21.90 -2.16
N PHE A 35 21.46 22.52 -0.99
CA PHE A 35 22.62 22.66 -0.12
C PHE A 35 23.19 21.31 0.34
N LEU A 36 22.33 20.34 0.67
CA LEU A 36 22.76 18.99 1.04
C LEU A 36 23.37 18.21 -0.13
N LEU A 37 22.89 18.43 -1.36
CA LEU A 37 23.46 17.84 -2.57
C LEU A 37 24.82 18.49 -2.92
N GLU A 38 24.93 19.82 -2.83
CA GLU A 38 26.20 20.56 -3.03
C GLU A 38 27.28 20.10 -2.06
N ARG A 39 26.88 19.82 -0.82
CA ARG A 39 27.77 19.48 0.28
C ARG A 39 27.76 17.99 0.63
N ARG A 40 27.48 17.13 -0.35
CA ARG A 40 27.38 15.68 -0.11
C ARG A 40 28.70 15.06 0.38
N ASP A 41 29.83 15.53 -0.16
CA ASP A 41 31.16 15.01 0.18
C ASP A 41 31.75 15.65 1.45
N ASP A 42 31.23 16.83 1.85
CA ASP A 42 31.53 17.48 3.13
C ASP A 42 30.23 17.92 3.83
N PRO A 43 29.51 16.95 4.45
CA PRO A 43 28.15 17.15 4.95
C PRO A 43 28.03 18.32 5.94
N PRO A 44 27.05 19.22 5.75
CA PRO A 44 26.92 20.41 6.57
C PRO A 44 26.24 20.10 7.89
N THR A 45 26.53 20.93 8.87
CA THR A 45 25.82 21.03 10.15
C THR A 45 24.50 21.76 10.00
N MET A 46 23.65 21.66 11.03
CA MET A 46 22.41 22.44 11.09
C MET A 46 22.69 23.96 11.18
N ALA A 47 23.79 24.36 11.83
CA ALA A 47 24.19 25.77 11.94
C ALA A 47 24.58 26.36 10.59
N GLU A 48 25.39 25.63 9.80
CA GLU A 48 25.78 26.03 8.45
C GLU A 48 24.57 26.16 7.51
N TRP A 49 23.57 25.29 7.67
CA TRP A 49 22.30 25.43 6.95
C TRP A 49 21.55 26.70 7.35
N LEU A 50 21.40 26.99 8.64
CA LEU A 50 20.73 28.22 9.08
C LEU A 50 21.38 29.47 8.50
N GLU A 51 22.72 29.49 8.43
CA GLU A 51 23.48 30.57 7.82
C GLU A 51 23.29 30.64 6.31
N ARG A 52 23.35 29.50 5.60
CA ARG A 52 23.04 29.44 4.16
C ARG A 52 21.65 29.98 3.84
N SER A 53 20.64 29.61 4.63
CA SER A 53 19.28 30.13 4.46
C SER A 53 19.22 31.65 4.63
N ARG A 54 19.96 32.20 5.62
CA ARG A 54 20.03 33.65 5.84
C ARG A 54 20.60 34.37 4.62
N GLN A 55 21.66 33.83 4.03
CA GLN A 55 22.32 34.39 2.86
C GLN A 55 21.45 34.32 1.59
N VAL A 56 20.82 33.18 1.31
CA VAL A 56 20.10 32.96 0.05
C VAL A 56 18.66 33.47 0.10
N LEU A 57 17.98 33.37 1.24
CA LEU A 57 16.56 33.69 1.38
C LEU A 57 16.32 35.00 2.15
N GLY A 58 17.38 35.68 2.59
CA GLY A 58 17.31 36.91 3.38
C GLY A 58 16.79 36.71 4.81
N LYS A 59 16.60 35.46 5.25
CA LYS A 59 16.12 35.12 6.60
C LYS A 59 16.64 33.75 7.05
N ALA A 60 16.95 33.63 8.34
CA ALA A 60 17.28 32.35 8.93
C ALA A 60 16.05 31.43 8.96
N ASN A 61 16.22 30.16 8.56
CA ASN A 61 15.12 29.22 8.57
C ASN A 61 14.86 28.68 9.99
N VAL A 62 13.96 29.33 10.73
CA VAL A 62 13.52 28.90 12.08
C VAL A 62 12.88 27.50 12.11
N HIS A 63 12.60 26.90 10.95
CA HIS A 63 12.01 25.58 10.78
C HIS A 63 12.94 24.61 10.03
N SER A 64 14.25 24.73 10.21
CA SER A 64 15.26 23.88 9.57
C SER A 64 15.02 22.38 9.77
N GLN A 65 14.58 21.95 10.95
CA GLN A 65 14.17 20.55 11.19
C GLN A 65 12.94 20.13 10.37
N ARG A 66 12.00 21.05 10.09
CA ARG A 66 10.87 20.77 9.18
C ARG A 66 11.38 20.62 7.76
N ARG A 67 12.27 21.50 7.30
CA ARG A 67 12.85 21.39 5.94
C ARG A 67 13.65 20.10 5.77
N LEU A 68 14.40 19.68 6.79
CA LEU A 68 15.08 18.38 6.79
C LEU A 68 14.11 17.20 6.69
N ARG A 69 12.92 17.30 7.29
CA ARG A 69 11.86 16.30 7.06
C ARG A 69 11.40 16.32 5.61
N ASP A 70 11.12 17.50 5.04
CA ASP A 70 10.71 17.62 3.63
C ASP A 70 11.75 16.97 2.69
N VAL A 71 13.06 17.19 2.93
CA VAL A 71 14.14 16.52 2.16
C VAL A 71 14.16 15.01 2.37
N ARG A 72 14.00 14.54 3.62
CA ARG A 72 13.88 13.10 3.96
C ARG A 72 12.63 12.44 3.38
N ASP A 73 11.68 13.23 2.92
CA ASP A 73 10.53 12.69 2.22
C ASP A 73 10.90 12.30 0.78
N GLN A 74 11.93 12.89 0.18
CA GLN A 74 12.38 12.58 -1.18
C GLN A 74 13.65 11.72 -1.21
N PHE A 75 14.50 11.84 -0.18
CA PHE A 75 15.83 11.24 -0.14
C PHE A 75 16.10 10.50 1.17
N ILE A 76 16.97 9.50 1.13
CA ILE A 76 17.60 8.94 2.32
C ILE A 76 18.63 9.96 2.81
N VAL A 77 18.38 10.54 3.99
CA VAL A 77 19.30 11.49 4.64
C VAL A 77 19.84 10.91 5.93
N THR A 78 21.08 10.46 5.91
CA THR A 78 21.81 9.94 7.07
C THR A 78 22.32 11.09 7.92
N SER A 79 22.17 10.95 9.24
CA SER A 79 22.74 11.86 10.21
C SER A 79 23.77 11.13 11.06
N TYR A 80 24.94 11.73 11.23
CA TYR A 80 26.01 11.19 12.06
C TYR A 80 26.82 12.32 12.70
N ARG A 81 27.62 11.99 13.71
CA ARG A 81 28.58 12.94 14.30
C ARG A 81 29.86 12.96 13.47
N ARG A 82 30.24 14.14 12.99
CA ARG A 82 31.46 14.33 12.20
C ARG A 82 32.69 14.10 13.08
N THR A 83 33.63 13.33 12.55
CA THR A 83 34.91 13.06 13.20
C THR A 83 35.73 14.36 13.24
N GLY A 84 36.21 14.74 14.42
CA GLY A 84 36.95 15.99 14.63
C GLY A 84 36.24 16.89 15.63
N ASP A 85 35.18 17.57 15.19
CA ASP A 85 34.42 18.51 16.02
C ASP A 85 33.24 17.88 16.79
N GLY A 86 32.80 16.68 16.38
CA GLY A 86 31.68 15.97 17.03
C GLY A 86 30.30 16.53 16.68
N GLU A 87 30.21 17.45 15.73
CA GLU A 87 28.97 18.09 15.32
C GLU A 87 28.08 17.15 14.52
N TRP A 88 26.76 17.33 14.61
CA TRP A 88 25.81 16.58 13.80
C TRP A 88 25.77 17.11 12.37
N VAL A 89 26.02 16.21 11.42
CA VAL A 89 25.98 16.51 9.98
C VAL A 89 24.96 15.65 9.24
N TYR A 90 24.55 16.10 8.06
CA TYR A 90 23.44 15.51 7.30
C TYR A 90 23.87 15.24 5.85
N ARG A 91 23.81 13.98 5.40
CA ARG A 91 24.23 13.59 4.04
C ARG A 91 23.10 12.90 3.29
N ILE A 92 22.89 13.27 2.03
CA ILE A 92 22.00 12.56 1.10
C ILE A 92 22.74 11.33 0.55
N ASP A 93 22.23 10.14 0.83
CA ASP A 93 22.84 8.88 0.40
C ASP A 93 22.13 8.26 -0.80
N GLY A 94 20.84 8.56 -1.01
CA GLY A 94 20.05 7.97 -2.11
C GLY A 94 18.62 8.50 -2.16
N TRP A 95 17.81 7.98 -3.08
CA TRP A 95 16.38 8.26 -3.14
C TRP A 95 15.63 7.55 -2.00
N SER A 96 14.61 8.20 -1.45
CA SER A 96 13.71 7.55 -0.49
C SER A 96 12.93 6.44 -1.20
N SER A 97 12.89 5.24 -0.60
CA SER A 97 12.01 4.14 -1.03
C SER A 97 10.52 4.46 -0.82
N THR A 98 10.20 5.57 -0.15
CA THR A 98 8.84 6.05 0.11
C THR A 98 8.80 7.58 -0.06
N PRO A 99 8.60 8.10 -1.28
CA PRO A 99 8.59 9.54 -1.57
C PRO A 99 7.50 10.31 -0.81
N ALA A 100 7.63 11.63 -0.67
CA ALA A 100 6.67 12.51 0.04
C ALA A 100 5.24 12.43 -0.47
N THR A 101 5.06 12.09 -1.74
CA THR A 101 3.73 11.84 -2.33
C THR A 101 3.01 10.66 -1.66
N ASP A 102 3.78 9.75 -1.03
CA ASP A 102 3.31 8.58 -0.29
C ASP A 102 3.30 8.80 1.23
N LYS A 103 3.93 9.89 1.73
CA LYS A 103 3.73 10.39 3.10
C LYS A 103 2.44 11.19 3.19
N GLY A 104 1.33 10.47 2.97
CA GLY A 104 0.03 10.70 3.54
C GLY A 104 -0.48 12.14 3.49
N HIS A 105 -1.47 12.38 2.63
CA HIS A 105 -2.51 13.32 3.02
C HIS A 105 -2.90 12.98 4.45
N ARG A 106 -2.55 13.84 5.42
CA ARG A 106 -3.25 13.86 6.70
C ARG A 106 -4.72 13.82 6.32
N ILE A 107 -5.47 12.90 6.91
CA ILE A 107 -6.91 12.86 6.70
C ILE A 107 -7.39 14.27 7.05
N SER A 108 -7.89 14.98 6.04
CA SER A 108 -8.24 16.39 6.21
C SER A 108 -9.44 16.44 7.16
N PRO A 109 -9.62 17.53 7.94
CA PRO A 109 -10.80 17.65 8.80
C PRO A 109 -12.12 17.45 8.04
N LYS A 110 -12.16 17.87 6.75
CA LYS A 110 -13.28 17.61 5.85
C LYS A 110 -13.49 16.11 5.60
N LEU A 111 -12.45 15.38 5.22
CA LEU A 111 -12.52 13.95 4.95
C LEU A 111 -12.81 13.15 6.23
N GLU A 112 -12.29 13.60 7.37
CA GLU A 112 -12.60 13.02 8.68
C GLU A 112 -14.08 13.18 9.03
N ALA A 113 -14.63 14.39 8.86
CA ALA A 113 -16.06 14.63 9.04
C ALA A 113 -16.90 13.76 8.09
N GLU A 114 -16.52 13.68 6.81
CA GLU A 114 -17.20 12.86 5.81
C GLU A 114 -17.22 11.37 6.17
N VAL A 115 -16.09 10.82 6.63
CA VAL A 115 -16.01 9.42 7.11
C VAL A 115 -16.96 9.21 8.28
N PHE A 116 -16.95 10.06 9.31
CA PHE A 116 -17.83 9.90 10.46
C PHE A 116 -19.32 10.08 10.12
N THR A 117 -19.64 10.96 9.15
CA THR A 117 -21.02 11.17 8.69
C THR A 117 -21.54 9.97 7.91
N LEU A 118 -20.75 9.41 6.99
CA LEU A 118 -21.20 8.36 6.07
C LEU A 118 -21.00 6.94 6.60
N ARG A 119 -20.00 6.71 7.45
CA ARG A 119 -19.70 5.40 8.05
C ARG A 119 -20.19 5.25 9.49
N GLY A 120 -20.68 6.34 10.08
CA GLY A 120 -21.11 6.40 11.46
C GLY A 120 -19.97 6.69 12.44
N ARG A 121 -20.35 6.96 13.69
CA ARG A 121 -19.44 7.28 14.80
C ARG A 121 -19.28 6.08 15.73
N PHE A 122 -19.08 4.91 15.15
CA PHE A 122 -18.90 3.66 15.88
C PHE A 122 -17.70 2.91 15.30
N CYS A 123 -17.00 2.14 16.13
CA CYS A 123 -15.91 1.28 15.66
C CYS A 123 -16.45 0.27 14.63
N ALA A 124 -15.88 0.24 13.43
CA ALA A 124 -16.28 -0.66 12.35
C ALA A 124 -16.12 -2.15 12.69
N MET A 125 -15.27 -2.48 13.68
CA MET A 125 -15.01 -3.87 14.09
C MET A 125 -15.86 -4.34 15.28
N CYS A 126 -16.19 -3.45 16.23
CA CYS A 126 -16.88 -3.85 17.48
C CYS A 126 -18.11 -3.03 17.83
N GLY A 127 -18.46 -2.01 17.04
CA GLY A 127 -19.63 -1.17 17.28
C GLY A 127 -19.49 -0.15 18.43
N ALA A 128 -18.36 -0.10 19.13
CA ALA A 128 -18.19 0.82 20.26
C ALA A 128 -18.34 2.29 19.83
N GLY A 129 -19.19 3.03 20.54
CA GLY A 129 -19.48 4.44 20.31
C GLY A 129 -18.49 5.39 21.00
N PRO A 130 -18.67 6.71 20.82
CA PRO A 130 -17.79 7.72 21.39
C PRO A 130 -17.78 7.75 22.92
N ASP A 131 -18.87 7.31 23.57
CA ASP A 131 -18.97 7.24 25.04
C ASP A 131 -18.20 6.03 25.62
N GLU A 132 -17.91 5.02 24.79
CA GLU A 132 -17.24 3.79 25.21
C GLU A 132 -15.75 3.79 24.87
N ALA A 133 -15.36 4.41 23.76
CA ALA A 133 -13.98 4.42 23.31
C ALA A 133 -13.61 5.62 22.43
N LYS A 134 -12.35 6.04 22.52
CA LYS A 134 -11.77 7.01 21.58
C LYS A 134 -11.65 6.39 20.19
N LEU A 135 -12.41 6.93 19.24
CA LEU A 135 -12.34 6.57 17.83
C LEU A 135 -11.20 7.29 17.10
N GLN A 136 -10.68 6.61 16.10
CA GLN A 136 -9.63 7.04 15.20
C GLN A 136 -10.04 6.65 13.78
N ILE A 137 -9.66 7.42 12.77
CA ILE A 137 -9.84 6.99 11.38
C ILE A 137 -8.56 6.30 10.92
N ASP A 138 -8.73 5.11 10.35
CA ASP A 138 -7.64 4.29 9.85
C ASP A 138 -7.93 3.80 8.42
N HIS A 139 -6.89 3.40 7.69
CA HIS A 139 -7.01 2.95 6.31
C HIS A 139 -7.36 1.47 6.23
N ILE A 140 -8.43 1.09 5.53
CA ILE A 140 -8.84 -0.31 5.33
C ILE A 140 -7.69 -1.11 4.70
N VAL A 141 -7.10 -0.61 3.61
CA VAL A 141 -5.81 -1.07 3.06
C VAL A 141 -4.70 -0.19 3.61
N PRO A 142 -3.67 -0.76 4.26
CA PRO A 142 -2.54 0.01 4.74
C PRO A 142 -1.89 0.86 3.64
N ARG A 143 -1.49 2.08 3.99
CA ARG A 143 -0.76 2.96 3.07
C ARG A 143 0.53 2.32 2.55
N SER A 144 1.24 1.60 3.42
CA SER A 144 2.45 0.85 3.07
C SER A 144 2.25 -0.15 1.93
N TRP A 145 1.00 -0.52 1.62
CA TRP A 145 0.64 -1.44 0.55
C TRP A 145 -0.13 -0.73 -0.58
N GLY A 146 0.04 0.59 -0.73
CA GLY A 146 -0.61 1.40 -1.77
C GLY A 146 -2.03 1.85 -1.45
N GLY A 147 -2.49 1.71 -0.21
CA GLY A 147 -3.81 2.17 0.23
C GLY A 147 -3.96 3.69 0.15
N LYS A 148 -4.91 4.18 -0.65
CA LYS A 148 -5.18 5.62 -0.84
C LYS A 148 -5.87 6.25 0.38
N THR A 149 -5.60 7.52 0.65
CA THR A 149 -6.37 8.32 1.63
C THR A 149 -7.63 8.88 0.97
N GLU A 150 -8.66 8.04 0.84
CA GLU A 150 -9.94 8.39 0.24
C GLU A 150 -11.08 7.70 1.00
N LEU A 151 -12.30 8.26 0.94
CA LEU A 151 -13.46 7.77 1.69
C LEU A 151 -13.71 6.25 1.56
N GLY A 152 -13.44 5.69 0.38
CA GLY A 152 -13.61 4.26 0.10
C GLY A 152 -12.62 3.35 0.85
N ASN A 153 -11.49 3.90 1.30
CA ASN A 153 -10.43 3.17 1.99
C ASN A 153 -10.24 3.64 3.44
N LEU A 154 -11.17 4.40 4.01
CA LEU A 154 -11.10 4.87 5.39
C LEU A 154 -12.25 4.31 6.24
N GLU A 155 -11.96 3.96 7.47
CA GLU A 155 -12.92 3.44 8.44
C GLU A 155 -12.67 3.97 9.86
N PRO A 156 -13.73 4.20 10.67
CA PRO A 156 -13.58 4.49 12.08
C PRO A 156 -13.25 3.22 12.89
N LEU A 157 -12.22 3.26 13.73
CA LEU A 157 -11.86 2.19 14.65
C LEU A 157 -11.59 2.75 16.05
N CYS A 158 -11.94 1.99 17.09
CA CYS A 158 -11.46 2.30 18.43
C CYS A 158 -9.96 2.01 18.55
N GLN A 159 -9.28 2.65 19.50
CA GLN A 159 -7.83 2.49 19.68
C GLN A 159 -7.39 1.01 19.81
N LYS A 160 -8.16 0.18 20.53
CA LYS A 160 -7.88 -1.27 20.68
C LYS A 160 -7.85 -1.99 19.33
N HIS A 161 -8.90 -1.84 18.51
CA HIS A 161 -8.98 -2.51 17.22
C HIS A 161 -8.04 -1.91 16.19
N ASN A 162 -7.78 -0.59 16.23
CA ASN A 162 -6.77 0.01 15.37
C ASN A 162 -5.36 -0.58 15.64
N ASN A 163 -4.98 -0.69 16.92
CA ASN A 163 -3.70 -1.30 17.29
C ASN A 163 -3.64 -2.78 16.92
N GLY A 164 -4.72 -3.53 17.18
CA GLY A 164 -4.80 -4.95 16.79
C GLY A 164 -4.69 -5.15 15.29
N LYS A 165 -5.38 -4.30 14.50
CA LYS A 165 -5.29 -4.30 13.03
C LYS A 165 -3.87 -4.03 12.55
N LYS A 166 -3.19 -3.01 13.11
CA LYS A 166 -1.79 -2.71 12.78
C LYS A 166 -0.86 -3.89 13.09
N ALA A 167 -1.00 -4.51 14.26
CA ALA A 167 -0.22 -5.68 14.65
C ALA A 167 -0.45 -6.86 13.69
N PHE A 168 -1.70 -7.11 13.31
CA PHE A 168 -2.04 -8.13 12.31
C PHE A 168 -1.41 -7.83 10.94
N PHE A 169 -1.53 -6.61 10.41
CA PHE A 169 -0.91 -6.28 9.12
C PHE A 169 0.62 -6.37 9.16
N GLN A 170 1.25 -6.11 10.30
CA GLN A 170 2.69 -6.29 10.47
C GLN A 170 3.13 -7.75 10.28
N THR A 171 2.33 -8.74 10.70
CA THR A 171 2.67 -10.16 10.49
C THR A 171 2.64 -10.54 9.00
N LEU A 172 1.96 -9.74 8.18
CA LEU A 172 1.81 -9.95 6.74
C LEU A 172 2.82 -9.14 5.91
N ASN A 173 3.69 -8.34 6.54
CA ASN A 173 4.72 -7.57 5.84
C ASN A 173 5.61 -8.38 4.89
N PRO A 174 5.98 -9.64 5.17
CA PRO A 174 6.71 -10.47 4.22
C PRO A 174 6.03 -10.64 2.86
N TYR A 175 4.71 -10.44 2.79
CA TYR A 175 3.89 -10.57 1.57
C TYR A 175 3.40 -9.22 1.05
N SER A 176 3.93 -8.11 1.57
CA SER A 176 3.40 -6.76 1.34
C SER A 176 3.38 -6.34 -0.12
N ASP A 177 4.38 -6.73 -0.89
CA ASP A 177 4.51 -6.44 -2.32
C ASP A 177 3.52 -7.24 -3.18
N ALA A 178 3.34 -8.53 -2.90
CA ALA A 178 2.33 -9.37 -3.54
C ALA A 178 0.90 -8.88 -3.21
N LEU A 179 0.66 -8.48 -1.96
CA LEU A 179 -0.62 -7.91 -1.53
C LEU A 179 -0.85 -6.51 -2.15
N ALA A 180 0.17 -5.67 -2.27
CA ALA A 180 0.07 -4.37 -2.93
C ALA A 180 -0.31 -4.51 -4.41
N ALA A 181 0.30 -5.47 -5.14
CA ALA A 181 -0.06 -5.76 -6.52
C ALA A 181 -1.52 -6.20 -6.67
N ALA A 182 -2.01 -7.00 -5.72
CA ALA A 182 -3.38 -7.50 -5.70
C ALA A 182 -4.42 -6.41 -5.37
N LEU A 183 -4.20 -5.66 -4.28
CA LEU A 183 -5.23 -4.84 -3.64
C LEU A 183 -5.70 -3.64 -4.47
N GLY A 184 -4.94 -3.25 -5.50
CA GLY A 184 -5.35 -2.23 -6.47
C GLY A 184 -6.47 -2.67 -7.43
N ARG A 185 -6.80 -3.97 -7.49
CA ARG A 185 -7.83 -4.47 -8.42
C ARG A 185 -9.26 -4.19 -7.94
N PRO A 186 -10.21 -3.99 -8.86
CA PRO A 186 -11.56 -3.52 -8.54
C PRO A 186 -12.43 -4.59 -7.86
N ASN A 187 -12.23 -5.86 -8.17
CA ASN A 187 -13.10 -6.96 -7.72
C ASN A 187 -12.29 -8.10 -7.06
N PRO A 188 -12.92 -8.91 -6.19
CA PRO A 188 -12.21 -9.92 -5.39
C PRO A 188 -11.53 -11.02 -6.22
N TRP A 189 -12.08 -11.38 -7.39
CA TRP A 189 -11.47 -12.37 -8.28
C TRP A 189 -10.13 -11.88 -8.81
N GLU A 190 -10.10 -10.64 -9.30
CA GLU A 190 -8.88 -10.05 -9.82
C GLU A 190 -7.85 -9.84 -8.71
N ARG A 191 -8.27 -9.43 -7.50
CA ARG A 191 -7.33 -9.34 -6.36
C ARG A 191 -6.71 -10.69 -6.04
N ILE A 192 -7.51 -11.75 -5.91
CA ILE A 192 -6.99 -13.10 -5.66
C ILE A 192 -6.11 -13.58 -6.82
N GLY A 193 -6.51 -13.32 -8.07
CA GLY A 193 -5.75 -13.77 -9.23
C GLY A 193 -4.40 -13.08 -9.36
N GLU A 194 -4.33 -11.77 -9.10
CA GLU A 194 -3.05 -11.04 -9.10
C GLU A 194 -2.17 -11.43 -7.92
N LEU A 195 -2.75 -11.75 -6.75
CA LEU A 195 -2.00 -12.34 -5.64
C LEU A 195 -1.35 -13.67 -6.09
N LEU A 196 -2.12 -14.56 -6.71
CA LEU A 196 -1.61 -15.85 -7.18
C LEU A 196 -0.49 -15.68 -8.23
N LYS A 197 -0.64 -14.74 -9.17
CA LYS A 197 0.41 -14.42 -10.15
C LYS A 197 1.68 -13.92 -9.48
N ALA A 198 1.56 -13.00 -8.52
CA ALA A 198 2.72 -12.44 -7.82
C ALA A 198 3.56 -13.52 -7.10
N PHE A 199 2.92 -14.56 -6.55
CA PHE A 199 3.64 -15.72 -5.98
C PHE A 199 4.20 -16.64 -7.07
N ALA A 200 3.42 -16.94 -8.11
CA ALA A 200 3.86 -17.80 -9.21
C ALA A 200 5.08 -17.24 -9.97
N GLU A 201 5.13 -15.92 -10.17
CA GLU A 201 6.27 -15.22 -10.78
C GLU A 201 7.56 -15.33 -9.94
N ARG A 202 7.44 -15.61 -8.63
CA ARG A 202 8.56 -15.88 -7.72
C ARG A 202 8.89 -17.37 -7.60
N GLY A 203 8.10 -18.24 -8.25
CA GLY A 203 8.17 -19.69 -8.05
C GLY A 203 7.67 -20.16 -6.68
N GLU A 204 6.83 -19.37 -6.01
CA GLU A 204 6.30 -19.65 -4.68
C GLU A 204 4.83 -20.10 -4.73
N HIS A 205 4.38 -20.77 -3.66
CA HIS A 205 2.97 -21.11 -3.48
C HIS A 205 2.28 -20.07 -2.60
N THR A 206 1.08 -19.63 -2.98
CA THR A 206 0.31 -18.64 -2.20
C THR A 206 -0.28 -19.26 -0.93
N PRO A 207 0.02 -18.75 0.27
CA PRO A 207 -0.63 -19.21 1.49
C PRO A 207 -2.14 -18.93 1.50
N ALA A 208 -2.94 -19.92 1.91
CA ALA A 208 -4.41 -19.81 1.89
C ALA A 208 -4.95 -18.68 2.80
N GLU A 209 -4.23 -18.33 3.85
CA GLU A 209 -4.55 -17.25 4.79
C GLU A 209 -4.50 -15.85 4.17
N LEU A 210 -3.82 -15.69 3.03
CA LEU A 210 -3.77 -14.41 2.31
C LEU A 210 -5.01 -14.19 1.43
N LEU A 211 -5.76 -15.25 1.09
CA LEU A 211 -6.93 -15.13 0.21
C LEU A 211 -8.02 -14.20 0.78
N PRO A 212 -8.41 -14.29 2.08
CA PRO A 212 -9.36 -13.35 2.67
C PRO A 212 -8.85 -11.92 2.68
N VAL A 213 -7.54 -11.73 2.93
CA VAL A 213 -6.89 -10.41 2.97
C VAL A 213 -6.95 -9.75 1.58
N ALA A 214 -6.63 -10.51 0.52
CA ALA A 214 -6.69 -10.01 -0.84
C ALA A 214 -8.13 -9.81 -1.34
N ALA A 215 -9.05 -10.74 -1.05
CA ALA A 215 -10.43 -10.64 -1.52
C ALA A 215 -11.11 -9.34 -1.04
N LYS A 216 -10.96 -9.03 0.26
CA LYS A 216 -11.68 -7.94 0.95
C LYS A 216 -13.21 -7.98 0.82
N ASP A 217 -13.79 -9.17 0.66
CA ASP A 217 -15.24 -9.29 0.65
C ASP A 217 -15.79 -9.08 2.08
N THR A 218 -16.58 -8.03 2.30
CA THR A 218 -17.20 -7.76 3.61
C THR A 218 -18.44 -8.63 3.82
N HIS A 219 -18.59 -9.15 5.06
CA HIS A 219 -19.76 -9.82 5.66
C HIS A 219 -20.46 -10.99 4.94
N ARG A 220 -20.22 -11.29 3.65
CA ARG A 220 -20.84 -12.42 2.90
C ARG A 220 -19.96 -13.04 1.80
N GLY A 221 -18.69 -12.68 1.69
CA GLY A 221 -17.81 -13.28 0.68
C GLY A 221 -17.29 -14.65 1.05
N ASP A 222 -17.05 -15.47 0.02
CA ASP A 222 -16.31 -16.74 0.14
C ASP A 222 -15.08 -16.65 -0.77
N PRO A 223 -13.90 -16.25 -0.24
CA PRO A 223 -12.66 -16.20 -1.02
C PRO A 223 -12.32 -17.55 -1.70
N LYS A 224 -12.69 -18.68 -1.08
CA LYS A 224 -12.50 -20.00 -1.67
C LYS A 224 -13.46 -20.22 -2.84
N LYS A 225 -14.68 -19.67 -2.81
CA LYS A 225 -15.57 -19.64 -3.98
C LYS A 225 -14.94 -18.86 -5.13
N ARG A 226 -14.40 -17.67 -4.86
CA ARG A 226 -13.72 -16.86 -5.88
C ARG A 226 -12.56 -17.61 -6.52
N LEU A 227 -11.76 -18.29 -5.70
CA LEU A 227 -10.70 -19.19 -6.17
C LEU A 227 -11.23 -20.33 -7.06
N ARG A 228 -12.33 -20.98 -6.67
CA ARG A 228 -12.99 -22.01 -7.50
C ARG A 228 -13.48 -21.43 -8.82
N GLU A 229 -14.01 -20.22 -8.82
CA GLU A 229 -14.46 -19.54 -10.04
C GLU A 229 -13.29 -19.18 -10.96
N LEU A 230 -12.14 -18.74 -10.44
CA LEU A 230 -10.92 -18.59 -11.25
C LEU A 230 -10.52 -19.91 -11.93
N ARG A 231 -10.58 -21.02 -11.19
CA ARG A 231 -10.23 -22.35 -11.71
C ARG A 231 -11.23 -22.85 -12.76
N PHE A 232 -12.52 -22.87 -12.44
CA PHE A 232 -13.52 -23.58 -13.23
C PHE A 232 -14.27 -22.69 -14.23
N VAL A 233 -14.37 -21.39 -13.97
CA VAL A 233 -15.07 -20.44 -14.84
C VAL A 233 -14.08 -19.74 -15.77
N LEU A 234 -12.99 -19.21 -15.21
CA LEU A 234 -11.95 -18.54 -16.01
C LEU A 234 -10.88 -19.49 -16.55
N GLY A 235 -10.92 -20.76 -16.17
CA GLY A 235 -10.06 -21.81 -16.72
C GLY A 235 -8.58 -21.64 -16.37
N TRP A 236 -8.29 -21.17 -15.15
CA TRP A 236 -6.92 -21.13 -14.62
C TRP A 236 -6.55 -22.48 -13.99
N ASP A 237 -5.29 -22.88 -14.09
CA ASP A 237 -4.77 -24.08 -13.44
C ASP A 237 -4.20 -23.75 -12.07
N ILE A 238 -5.00 -24.05 -11.03
CA ILE A 238 -4.69 -23.78 -9.63
C ILE A 238 -4.75 -25.10 -8.85
N VAL A 239 -3.61 -25.48 -8.28
CA VAL A 239 -3.44 -26.71 -7.50
C VAL A 239 -3.31 -26.37 -6.02
N ALA A 240 -4.03 -27.10 -5.17
CA ALA A 240 -3.97 -26.93 -3.73
C ALA A 240 -2.99 -27.95 -3.13
N HIS A 241 -2.04 -27.48 -2.36
CA HIS A 241 -1.12 -28.28 -1.57
C HIS A 241 -1.55 -28.25 -0.10
N ARG A 242 -1.43 -29.39 0.58
CA ARG A 242 -1.79 -29.52 1.99
C ARG A 242 -0.68 -30.24 2.72
N VAL A 243 -0.13 -29.60 3.74
CA VAL A 243 0.89 -30.19 4.61
C VAL A 243 0.33 -30.21 6.02
N LYS A 244 0.38 -31.35 6.69
CA LYS A 244 -0.06 -31.49 8.07
C LYS A 244 1.17 -31.59 8.95
N ASP A 245 1.36 -30.62 9.83
CA ASP A 245 2.43 -30.60 10.83
C ASP A 245 1.86 -30.31 12.21
N ASN A 246 2.25 -31.10 13.22
CA ASN A 246 1.82 -30.94 14.62
C ASN A 246 0.30 -30.73 14.82
N GLY A 247 -0.52 -31.36 13.98
CA GLY A 247 -1.99 -31.24 14.02
C GLY A 247 -2.56 -30.01 13.30
N VAL A 248 -1.71 -29.08 12.88
CA VAL A 248 -2.07 -27.93 12.04
C VAL A 248 -1.97 -28.33 10.57
N THR A 249 -2.99 -27.98 9.77
CA THR A 249 -2.96 -28.20 8.32
C THR A 249 -2.66 -26.88 7.64
N GLU A 250 -1.45 -26.77 7.09
CA GLU A 250 -1.09 -25.68 6.20
C GLU A 250 -1.63 -25.97 4.80
N VAL A 251 -2.23 -24.94 4.19
CA VAL A 251 -2.77 -25.02 2.84
C VAL A 251 -2.15 -23.92 2.00
N THR A 252 -1.55 -24.29 0.88
CA THR A 252 -0.99 -23.35 -0.09
C THR A 252 -1.54 -23.64 -1.48
N TYR A 253 -1.49 -22.66 -2.38
CA TYR A 253 -1.99 -22.77 -3.75
C TYR A 253 -0.87 -22.48 -4.75
N GLU A 254 -0.65 -23.41 -5.67
CA GLU A 254 0.25 -23.28 -6.81
C GLU A 254 -0.57 -22.85 -8.03
N LEU A 255 -0.22 -21.71 -8.64
CA LEU A 255 -0.77 -21.29 -9.92
C LEU A 255 0.17 -21.75 -11.03
N ARG A 256 -0.26 -22.75 -11.80
CA ARG A 256 0.54 -23.35 -12.88
C ARG A 256 0.38 -22.65 -14.21
N SER A 257 -0.83 -22.23 -14.52
CA SER A 257 -1.13 -21.45 -15.72
C SER A 257 -2.40 -20.62 -15.52
N TRP A 258 -2.51 -19.52 -16.26
CA TRP A 258 -3.67 -18.64 -16.21
C TRP A 258 -4.00 -18.08 -17.59
N LYS A 259 -5.26 -17.65 -17.74
CA LYS A 259 -5.73 -16.94 -18.93
C LYS A 259 -5.68 -15.43 -18.69
N PRO A 260 -5.56 -14.60 -19.74
CA PRO A 260 -5.75 -13.16 -19.65
C PRO A 260 -7.09 -12.80 -19.01
N TRP A 261 -7.15 -11.64 -18.35
CA TRP A 261 -8.41 -11.15 -17.80
C TRP A 261 -9.44 -10.91 -18.91
N PRO A 262 -10.72 -11.29 -18.69
CA PRO A 262 -11.79 -10.94 -19.63
C PRO A 262 -11.91 -9.42 -19.81
N ALA A 263 -12.24 -8.96 -21.02
CA ALA A 263 -12.36 -7.53 -21.31
C ALA A 263 -13.49 -6.86 -20.50
N GLU A 264 -14.56 -7.60 -20.23
CA GLU A 264 -15.69 -7.22 -19.37
C GLU A 264 -15.39 -7.28 -17.87
N GLY A 265 -14.22 -7.79 -17.47
CA GLY A 265 -13.82 -8.01 -16.08
C GLY A 265 -14.29 -9.36 -15.52
N ALA A 266 -13.57 -9.84 -14.50
CA ALA A 266 -13.81 -11.17 -13.94
C ALA A 266 -15.22 -11.34 -13.35
N SER A 267 -15.74 -10.30 -12.69
CA SER A 267 -17.07 -10.34 -12.09
C SER A 267 -18.17 -10.55 -13.14
N GLU A 268 -18.11 -9.87 -14.28
CA GLU A 268 -19.15 -9.98 -15.31
C GLU A 268 -19.04 -11.31 -16.07
N ALA A 269 -17.82 -11.79 -16.33
CA ALA A 269 -17.60 -13.12 -16.90
C ALA A 269 -18.21 -14.23 -16.02
N VAL A 270 -18.02 -14.16 -14.70
CA VAL A 270 -18.60 -15.11 -13.75
C VAL A 270 -20.12 -15.02 -13.71
N ASN A 271 -20.69 -13.80 -13.69
CA ASN A 271 -22.13 -13.61 -13.73
C ASN A 271 -22.76 -14.18 -15.01
N ARG A 272 -22.12 -13.96 -16.16
CA ARG A 272 -22.56 -14.52 -17.44
C ARG A 272 -22.54 -16.05 -17.41
N TYR A 273 -21.45 -16.65 -16.95
CA TYR A 273 -21.36 -18.11 -16.81
C TYR A 273 -22.47 -18.69 -15.94
N GLU A 274 -22.78 -18.05 -14.80
CA GLU A 274 -23.86 -18.49 -13.91
C GLU A 274 -25.25 -18.33 -14.54
N ARG A 275 -25.50 -17.27 -15.32
CA ARG A 275 -26.75 -17.10 -16.08
C ARG A 275 -26.92 -18.22 -17.10
N GLU A 276 -25.89 -18.47 -17.91
CA GLU A 276 -25.92 -19.52 -18.94
C GLU A 276 -26.07 -20.92 -18.32
N ARG A 277 -25.40 -21.18 -17.20
CA ARG A 277 -25.54 -22.45 -16.46
C ARG A 277 -26.97 -22.67 -16.00
N LYS A 278 -27.64 -21.64 -15.50
CA LYS A 278 -29.06 -21.72 -15.09
C LYS A 278 -29.97 -22.00 -16.28
N SER A 279 -29.76 -21.30 -17.40
CA SER A 279 -30.53 -21.54 -18.64
C SER A 279 -30.38 -22.97 -19.15
N ARG A 280 -29.16 -23.52 -19.17
CA ARG A 280 -28.92 -24.93 -19.55
C ARG A 280 -29.63 -25.90 -18.62
N LYS A 281 -29.62 -25.62 -17.31
CA LYS A 281 -30.29 -26.47 -16.32
C LYS A 281 -31.82 -26.44 -16.48
N ALA A 282 -32.40 -25.27 -16.76
CA ALA A 282 -33.84 -25.13 -17.00
C ALA A 282 -34.25 -25.89 -18.27
N ALA A 283 -33.52 -25.71 -19.38
CA ALA A 283 -33.79 -26.42 -20.63
C ALA A 283 -33.70 -27.94 -20.49
N GLN A 284 -32.78 -28.45 -19.66
CA GLN A 284 -32.68 -29.89 -19.36
C GLN A 284 -33.87 -30.40 -18.52
N ALA A 285 -34.36 -29.60 -17.57
CA ALA A 285 -35.52 -29.98 -16.76
C ALA A 285 -36.79 -30.04 -17.63
N ASP A 286 -36.98 -29.06 -18.51
CA ASP A 286 -38.12 -29.03 -19.44
C ASP A 286 -38.09 -30.20 -20.43
N SER A 287 -36.91 -30.70 -20.81
CA SER A 287 -36.77 -31.88 -21.68
C SER A 287 -36.96 -33.22 -20.96
N ASP A 288 -36.72 -33.27 -19.65
CA ASP A 288 -36.89 -34.50 -18.85
C ASP A 288 -38.36 -34.69 -18.40
N GLU A 289 -39.18 -33.63 -18.46
CA GLU A 289 -40.62 -33.64 -18.13
C GLU A 289 -41.54 -33.85 -19.36
N ALA A 290 -41.00 -33.80 -20.58
CA ALA A 290 -41.73 -33.96 -21.85
C ALA A 290 -41.61 -35.40 -22.41
#